data_AF-H1LRV6-F1
#
_entry.id   AF-H1LRV6-F1
#
_cell.length_a   1.000
_cell.length_b   1.000
_cell.length_c   1.000
_cell.angle_alpha   90.00
_cell.angle_beta   90.00
_cell.angle_gamma   90.00
#
_symmetry.space_group_name_H-M   'P 1'
#
loop_
_entity.id
_entity.type
_entity.pdbx_description
1 polymer ?
#
loop_
_entity_poly.entity_id
_entity_poly.type
_entity_poly.pdbx_seq_one_letter_code
_entity_poly.pdbx_strand_id
1 'polypeptide(L)'
;MSNKYVIFNKNFVSRPLSYIDKNGNSKVLEFNTKQKAQEYIELLLCEYENESFIVLSTDEWYQKIGEKEMEVEYSADLAEIISEISKEVKPIYNYYDNNINGFCLPIQVENNDEYIAVLGEKLSEFKEAIDRLAFHSETGLVEEVNCNSDLIISALQDLISEKLVDADKKIKILLSKYIKNEFAVSDLEKSYAFRGISAYKDLYPNGIDKNFYKNMLEEELSFFRARVIQKNEKIDDIKDIISLPFSKRNLSKDLRFSVENEICLYLGVTSHVCFMECQCEIENRTEKNIYLSAFKFNSKGKKLKILNLSVSQSLINGIYQKKSGESIRRKLQNTLIEIFPLVIATSFTVKDKDENRKKYEYLLSQSIIRAIKELGIDGVAYLSRRGKNDFQYPHGVNLAIPMKDIGETKEYSDLYSFISCTEPVLVTEKVFQYIGNRRSYINLCYPQYIFDTIENVTAQISYNGEKTFYGKTPYSKIDDYLLNQSFYELNSVVE
;
A
#
# COMPACT_ATOMS: atom_id res chain seq x y z
N MET A 1 -11.07 -35.82 -29.88
CA MET A 1 -10.61 -34.68 -29.06
C MET A 1 -10.21 -33.56 -30.02
N SER A 2 -10.60 -32.31 -29.77
CA SER A 2 -10.23 -31.20 -30.65
C SER A 2 -8.72 -30.98 -30.57
N ASN A 3 -8.02 -31.03 -31.71
CA ASN A 3 -6.58 -30.81 -31.75
C ASN A 3 -6.27 -29.36 -31.35
N LYS A 4 -5.51 -29.19 -30.26
CA LYS A 4 -5.11 -27.86 -29.75
C LYS A 4 -3.73 -27.51 -30.29
N TYR A 5 -3.38 -26.22 -30.24
CA TYR A 5 -2.10 -25.70 -30.69
C TYR A 5 -1.37 -25.02 -29.54
N VAL A 6 -0.06 -25.19 -29.48
CA VAL A 6 0.81 -24.64 -28.45
C VAL A 6 1.99 -23.91 -29.10
N ILE A 7 2.52 -22.90 -28.41
CA ILE A 7 3.60 -22.05 -28.90
C ILE A 7 4.89 -22.39 -28.15
N PHE A 8 6.00 -22.49 -28.87
CA PHE A 8 7.34 -22.63 -28.31
C PHE A 8 8.21 -21.47 -28.76
N ASN A 9 9.13 -21.06 -27.88
CA ASN A 9 10.29 -20.30 -28.32
C ASN A 9 11.26 -21.27 -29.03
N LYS A 10 11.73 -20.94 -30.23
CA LYS A 10 12.66 -21.78 -31.01
C LYS A 10 13.96 -22.08 -30.26
N ASN A 11 14.39 -21.17 -29.40
CA ASN A 11 15.58 -21.36 -28.56
C ASN A 11 15.32 -22.30 -27.37
N PHE A 12 14.05 -22.56 -27.04
CA PHE A 12 13.63 -23.40 -25.91
C PHE A 12 12.45 -24.30 -26.28
N VAL A 13 12.69 -25.23 -27.22
CA VAL A 13 11.67 -26.17 -27.75
C VAL A 13 11.29 -27.31 -26.80
N SER A 14 11.87 -27.39 -25.60
CA SER A 14 11.58 -28.45 -24.63
C SER A 14 10.30 -28.21 -23.83
N ARG A 15 9.78 -26.96 -23.77
CA ARG A 15 8.56 -26.62 -23.04
C ARG A 15 7.75 -25.57 -23.81
N PRO A 16 6.43 -25.75 -23.98
CA PRO A 16 5.59 -24.72 -24.56
C PRO A 16 5.47 -23.54 -23.59
N LEU A 17 5.12 -22.37 -24.12
CA LEU A 17 4.81 -21.20 -23.32
C LEU A 17 3.69 -21.52 -22.33
N SER A 18 3.84 -21.03 -21.10
CA SER A 18 2.85 -21.18 -20.04
C SER A 18 2.54 -19.83 -19.40
N TYR A 19 1.36 -19.76 -18.78
CA TYR A 19 0.95 -18.65 -17.94
C TYR A 19 0.67 -19.18 -16.53
N ILE A 20 0.80 -18.31 -15.53
CA ILE A 20 0.40 -18.63 -14.16
C ILE A 20 -1.10 -18.36 -14.04
N ASP A 21 -1.88 -19.39 -13.68
CA ASP A 21 -3.31 -19.24 -13.47
C ASP A 21 -3.62 -18.47 -12.17
N LYS A 22 -4.90 -18.15 -11.98
CA LYS A 22 -5.40 -17.43 -10.79
C LYS A 22 -5.08 -18.09 -9.45
N ASN A 23 -4.69 -19.37 -9.46
CA ASN A 23 -4.33 -20.15 -8.28
C ASN A 23 -2.80 -20.33 -8.15
N GLY A 24 -2.00 -19.68 -8.99
CA GLY A 24 -0.53 -19.78 -8.96
C GLY A 24 0.04 -20.97 -9.74
N ASN A 25 -0.76 -21.73 -10.48
CA ASN A 25 -0.26 -22.90 -11.22
C ASN A 25 0.19 -22.52 -12.62
N SER A 26 1.34 -23.03 -13.06
CA SER A 26 1.76 -22.93 -14.45
C SER A 26 0.84 -23.78 -15.35
N LYS A 27 0.14 -23.13 -16.28
CA LYS A 27 -0.72 -23.75 -17.30
C LYS A 27 -0.16 -23.48 -18.68
N VAL A 28 -0.08 -24.51 -19.51
CA VAL A 28 0.34 -24.37 -20.91
C VAL A 28 -0.66 -23.48 -21.64
N LEU A 29 -0.14 -22.56 -22.45
CA LEU A 29 -0.94 -21.70 -23.31
C LEU A 29 -1.40 -22.49 -24.53
N GLU A 30 -2.69 -22.81 -24.59
CA GLU A 30 -3.30 -23.63 -25.64
C GLU A 30 -4.29 -22.83 -26.48
N PHE A 31 -4.28 -23.05 -27.78
CA PHE A 31 -5.14 -22.39 -28.75
C PHE A 31 -5.99 -23.41 -29.51
N ASN A 32 -7.24 -23.04 -29.80
CA ASN A 32 -8.17 -23.91 -30.53
C ASN A 32 -7.87 -23.97 -32.04
N THR A 33 -7.11 -23.01 -32.58
CA THR A 33 -6.71 -22.96 -33.99
C THR A 33 -5.27 -22.46 -34.12
N LYS A 34 -4.57 -22.92 -35.16
CA LYS A 34 -3.20 -22.48 -35.48
C LYS A 34 -3.12 -20.98 -35.75
N GLN A 35 -4.15 -20.41 -36.39
CA GLN A 35 -4.24 -18.99 -36.68
C GLN A 35 -4.21 -18.12 -35.42
N LYS A 36 -4.99 -18.47 -34.38
CA LYS A 36 -4.98 -17.73 -33.11
C LYS A 36 -3.62 -17.80 -32.39
N ALA A 37 -2.93 -18.92 -32.50
CA ALA A 37 -1.57 -19.04 -31.98
C ALA A 37 -0.58 -18.14 -32.76
N GLN A 38 -0.76 -17.98 -34.07
CA GLN A 38 0.06 -17.09 -34.90
C GLN A 38 -0.20 -15.61 -34.61
N GLU A 39 -1.46 -15.20 -34.45
CA GLU A 39 -1.83 -13.84 -34.03
C GLU A 39 -1.19 -13.49 -32.66
N TYR A 40 -1.13 -14.45 -31.73
CA TYR A 40 -0.46 -14.25 -30.45
C TYR A 40 1.07 -14.13 -30.59
N ILE A 41 1.69 -14.84 -31.53
CA ILE A 41 3.13 -14.67 -31.84
C ILE A 41 3.43 -13.26 -32.35
N GLU A 42 2.57 -12.69 -33.20
CA GLU A 42 2.76 -11.32 -33.69
C GLU A 42 2.74 -10.30 -32.54
N LEU A 43 1.89 -10.50 -31.53
CA LEU A 43 1.91 -9.69 -30.30
C LEU A 43 3.21 -9.85 -29.51
N LEU A 44 3.70 -11.09 -29.36
CA LEU A 44 4.96 -11.36 -28.67
C LEU A 44 6.16 -10.73 -29.38
N LEU A 45 6.19 -10.74 -30.72
CA LEU A 45 7.30 -10.16 -31.49
C LEU A 45 7.35 -8.63 -31.40
N CYS A 46 6.23 -7.94 -31.12
CA CYS A 46 6.22 -6.51 -30.79
C CYS A 46 6.85 -6.21 -29.43
N GLU A 47 6.84 -7.17 -28.50
CA GLU A 47 7.39 -7.03 -27.14
C GLU A 47 8.84 -7.56 -27.04
N TYR A 48 9.19 -8.53 -27.89
CA TYR A 48 10.48 -9.24 -27.88
C TYR A 48 11.09 -9.30 -29.31
N GLU A 49 11.63 -8.18 -29.79
CA GLU A 49 12.09 -7.98 -31.20
C GLU A 49 13.15 -8.99 -31.72
N ASN A 50 13.79 -9.78 -30.86
CA ASN A 50 14.85 -10.73 -31.21
C ASN A 50 14.50 -12.21 -30.93
N GLU A 51 13.25 -12.53 -30.58
CA GLU A 51 12.83 -13.91 -30.35
C GLU A 51 12.20 -14.54 -31.61
N SER A 52 12.19 -15.86 -31.66
CA SER A 52 11.53 -16.59 -32.74
C SER A 52 10.70 -17.73 -32.19
N PHE A 53 9.48 -17.86 -32.69
CA PHE A 53 8.48 -18.80 -32.15
C PHE A 53 8.06 -19.83 -33.19
N ILE A 54 7.56 -20.98 -32.72
CA ILE A 54 6.92 -22.01 -33.55
C ILE A 54 5.60 -22.44 -32.93
N VAL A 55 4.65 -22.82 -33.79
CA VAL A 55 3.37 -23.40 -33.39
C VAL A 55 3.36 -24.87 -33.75
N LEU A 56 3.05 -25.73 -32.79
CA LEU A 56 2.82 -27.15 -32.99
C LEU A 56 1.41 -27.51 -32.53
N SER A 57 0.79 -28.51 -33.14
CA SER A 57 -0.37 -29.16 -32.56
C SER A 57 0.02 -29.96 -31.32
N THR A 58 -0.93 -30.23 -30.43
CA THR A 58 -0.70 -31.07 -29.25
C THR A 58 -0.22 -32.46 -29.65
N ASP A 59 -0.75 -33.02 -30.74
CA ASP A 59 -0.31 -34.34 -31.24
C ASP A 59 1.13 -34.31 -31.76
N GLU A 60 1.51 -33.27 -32.52
CA GLU A 60 2.90 -33.05 -32.98
C GLU A 60 3.85 -32.85 -31.79
N TRP A 61 3.40 -32.16 -30.75
CA TRP A 61 4.16 -31.98 -29.52
C TRP A 61 4.34 -33.30 -28.76
N TYR A 62 3.26 -34.07 -28.58
CA TYR A 62 3.32 -35.38 -27.93
C TYR A 62 4.14 -36.39 -28.73
N GLN A 63 4.10 -36.37 -30.07
CA GLN A 63 4.99 -37.19 -30.90
C GLN A 63 6.46 -36.78 -30.74
N LYS A 64 6.75 -35.47 -30.70
CA LYS A 64 8.13 -34.98 -30.44
C LYS A 64 8.65 -35.31 -29.04
N ILE A 65 7.78 -35.42 -28.05
CA ILE A 65 8.14 -35.93 -26.72
C ILE A 65 8.25 -37.46 -26.73
N GLY A 66 7.35 -38.16 -27.43
CA GLY A 66 7.28 -39.63 -27.48
C GLY A 66 8.42 -40.29 -28.26
N GLU A 67 9.04 -39.58 -29.22
CA GLU A 67 10.30 -40.00 -29.87
C GLU A 67 11.55 -39.73 -29.00
N LYS A 68 11.36 -39.11 -27.83
CA LYS A 68 12.35 -38.99 -26.75
C LYS A 68 11.73 -39.45 -25.43
N GLU A 69 11.39 -40.73 -25.34
CA GLU A 69 11.67 -41.45 -24.09
C GLU A 69 13.19 -41.50 -23.90
N MET A 70 13.78 -40.37 -23.51
CA MET A 70 14.93 -40.45 -22.63
C MET A 70 14.35 -40.86 -21.28
N GLU A 71 14.52 -42.14 -20.94
CA GLU A 71 15.08 -42.43 -19.63
C GLU A 71 16.25 -41.45 -19.45
N VAL A 72 16.01 -40.34 -18.76
CA VAL A 72 17.11 -39.53 -18.25
C VAL A 72 17.65 -40.32 -17.06
N GLU A 73 18.41 -41.37 -17.35
CA GLU A 73 19.65 -41.53 -16.59
C GLU A 73 20.39 -40.21 -16.79
N TYR A 74 20.41 -39.37 -15.75
CA TYR A 74 21.29 -38.23 -15.74
C TYR A 74 22.70 -38.79 -15.95
N SER A 75 23.26 -38.67 -17.16
CA SER A 75 24.68 -38.92 -17.30
C SER A 75 25.37 -37.95 -16.36
N ALA A 76 26.31 -38.46 -15.57
CA ALA A 76 27.05 -37.65 -14.58
C ALA A 76 27.58 -36.35 -15.22
N ASP A 77 27.99 -36.42 -16.49
CA ASP A 77 28.50 -35.33 -17.30
C ASP A 77 27.50 -34.18 -17.52
N LEU A 78 26.21 -34.46 -17.73
CA LEU A 78 25.20 -33.41 -17.97
C LEU A 78 24.75 -32.74 -16.66
N ALA A 79 24.69 -33.52 -15.57
CA ALA A 79 24.49 -32.99 -14.23
C ALA A 79 25.69 -32.13 -13.77
N GLU A 80 26.91 -32.53 -14.16
CA GLU A 80 28.14 -31.78 -13.92
C GLU A 80 28.15 -30.48 -14.73
N ILE A 81 27.83 -30.51 -16.02
CA ILE A 81 27.71 -29.30 -16.87
C ILE A 81 26.62 -28.35 -16.34
N ILE A 82 25.45 -28.85 -15.95
CA ILE A 82 24.38 -28.02 -15.34
C ILE A 82 24.84 -27.45 -14.00
N SER A 83 25.58 -28.24 -13.20
CA SER A 83 26.18 -27.78 -11.94
C SER A 83 27.22 -26.68 -12.17
N GLU A 84 28.07 -26.81 -13.20
CA GLU A 84 29.07 -25.81 -13.58
C GLU A 84 28.43 -24.53 -14.12
N ILE A 85 27.47 -24.62 -15.05
CA ILE A 85 26.71 -23.47 -15.54
C ILE A 85 25.95 -22.80 -14.38
N SER A 86 25.36 -23.58 -13.47
CA SER A 86 24.69 -23.04 -12.28
C SER A 86 25.67 -22.32 -11.35
N LYS A 87 26.90 -22.81 -11.18
CA LYS A 87 27.95 -22.12 -10.41
C LYS A 87 28.34 -20.77 -11.03
N GLU A 88 28.32 -20.65 -12.35
CA GLU A 88 28.66 -19.40 -13.05
C GLU A 88 27.47 -18.42 -13.16
N VAL A 89 26.25 -18.93 -13.37
CA VAL A 89 25.04 -18.13 -13.60
C VAL A 89 24.39 -17.68 -12.28
N LYS A 90 24.46 -18.47 -11.21
CA LYS A 90 23.86 -18.15 -9.91
C LYS A 90 24.40 -16.85 -9.29
N PRO A 91 25.73 -16.57 -9.31
CA PRO A 91 26.25 -15.27 -8.86
C PRO A 91 25.71 -14.09 -9.68
N ILE A 92 25.57 -14.26 -11.00
CA ILE A 92 25.03 -13.23 -11.91
C ILE A 92 23.56 -12.97 -11.57
N TYR A 93 22.75 -14.03 -11.45
CA TYR A 93 21.35 -13.90 -11.05
C TYR A 93 21.22 -13.22 -9.68
N ASN A 94 21.99 -13.69 -8.69
CA ASN A 94 21.98 -13.15 -7.32
C ASN A 94 22.45 -11.69 -7.24
N TYR A 95 23.24 -11.22 -8.21
CA TYR A 95 23.66 -9.83 -8.31
C TYR A 95 22.56 -8.93 -8.90
N TYR A 96 21.78 -9.44 -9.86
CA TYR A 96 20.74 -8.65 -10.53
C TYR A 96 19.37 -8.75 -9.87
N ASP A 97 19.09 -9.80 -9.10
CA ASP A 97 17.82 -9.94 -8.38
C ASP A 97 17.77 -9.02 -7.17
N ASN A 98 17.18 -7.84 -7.37
CA ASN A 98 16.94 -6.84 -6.33
C ASN A 98 15.48 -6.85 -5.82
N ASN A 99 14.75 -7.96 -5.95
CA ASN A 99 13.37 -8.10 -5.48
C ASN A 99 13.24 -8.73 -4.09
N ILE A 100 12.58 -8.07 -3.15
CA ILE A 100 12.24 -8.66 -1.85
C ILE A 100 10.90 -9.39 -1.97
N ASN A 101 10.79 -10.65 -1.51
CA ASN A 101 9.58 -11.45 -1.62
C ASN A 101 9.23 -12.10 -0.28
N GLY A 102 7.94 -12.27 0.02
CA GLY A 102 7.45 -12.91 1.26
C GLY A 102 6.90 -11.94 2.33
N PHE A 103 6.82 -10.65 2.03
CA PHE A 103 6.48 -9.57 2.97
C PHE A 103 5.16 -8.86 2.59
N CYS A 104 4.11 -9.63 2.33
CA CYS A 104 2.78 -9.08 2.09
C CYS A 104 2.18 -8.56 3.41
N LEU A 105 1.62 -7.34 3.41
CA LEU A 105 1.03 -6.69 4.58
C LEU A 105 -0.49 -6.44 4.37
N PRO A 106 -1.31 -6.36 5.42
CA PRO A 106 -0.98 -6.51 6.84
C PRO A 106 -0.80 -7.98 7.27
N ILE A 107 -0.08 -8.19 8.37
CA ILE A 107 0.11 -9.50 9.00
C ILE A 107 -0.96 -9.70 10.07
N GLN A 108 -1.63 -10.85 10.05
CA GLN A 108 -2.62 -11.22 11.05
C GLN A 108 -2.02 -12.21 12.05
N VAL A 109 -2.22 -11.95 13.33
CA VAL A 109 -1.79 -12.79 14.45
C VAL A 109 -2.92 -12.90 15.46
N GLU A 110 -2.90 -13.90 16.34
CA GLU A 110 -3.98 -14.15 17.29
C GLU A 110 -3.86 -13.27 18.53
N ASN A 111 -2.67 -13.07 19.09
CA ASN A 111 -2.47 -12.37 20.37
C ASN A 111 -1.14 -11.57 20.42
N ASN A 112 -0.86 -10.95 21.58
CA ASN A 112 0.34 -10.15 21.81
C ASN A 112 1.65 -10.95 21.75
N ASP A 113 1.66 -12.19 22.24
CA ASP A 113 2.88 -13.03 22.25
C ASP A 113 3.24 -13.44 20.82
N GLU A 114 2.23 -13.82 20.04
CA GLU A 114 2.41 -14.11 18.62
C GLU A 114 2.83 -12.86 17.83
N TYR A 115 2.28 -11.68 18.15
CA TYR A 115 2.76 -10.43 17.55
C TYR A 115 4.27 -10.23 17.76
N ILE A 116 4.76 -10.40 18.98
CA ILE A 116 6.20 -10.24 19.31
C ILE A 116 7.04 -11.27 18.53
N ALA A 117 6.63 -12.54 18.57
CA ALA A 117 7.36 -13.63 17.91
C ALA A 117 7.41 -13.43 16.39
N VAL A 118 6.26 -13.21 15.76
CA VAL A 118 6.15 -13.07 14.30
C VAL A 118 6.83 -11.78 13.82
N LEU A 119 6.80 -10.68 14.59
CA LEU A 119 7.58 -9.50 14.24
C LEU A 119 9.08 -9.80 14.22
N GLY A 120 9.60 -10.48 15.25
CA GLY A 120 11.00 -10.89 15.31
C GLY A 120 11.40 -11.78 14.13
N GLU A 121 10.57 -12.78 13.82
CA GLU A 121 10.75 -13.67 12.68
C GLU A 121 10.74 -12.90 11.35
N LYS A 122 9.73 -12.06 11.10
CA LYS A 122 9.61 -11.31 9.84
C LYS A 122 10.75 -10.32 9.63
N LEU A 123 11.26 -9.69 10.69
CA LEU A 123 12.45 -8.85 10.57
C LEU A 123 13.71 -9.69 10.32
N SER A 124 13.83 -10.89 10.91
CA SER A 124 14.94 -11.81 10.61
C SER A 124 14.89 -12.29 9.15
N GLU A 125 13.72 -12.75 8.69
CA GLU A 125 13.50 -13.13 7.28
C GLU A 125 13.82 -11.97 6.33
N PHE A 126 13.48 -10.73 6.70
CA PHE A 126 13.80 -9.56 5.89
C PHE A 126 15.30 -9.32 5.77
N LYS A 127 16.04 -9.44 6.89
CA LYS A 127 17.51 -9.38 6.89
C LYS A 127 18.11 -10.47 6.00
N GLU A 128 17.63 -11.70 6.10
CA GLU A 128 18.07 -12.81 5.25
C GLU A 128 17.76 -12.57 3.77
N ALA A 129 16.56 -12.04 3.46
CA ALA A 129 16.15 -11.73 2.09
C ALA A 129 17.04 -10.68 1.43
N ILE A 130 17.59 -9.75 2.22
CA ILE A 130 18.52 -8.74 1.72
C ILE A 130 20.00 -9.15 1.82
N ASP A 131 20.33 -10.26 2.49
CA ASP A 131 21.70 -10.77 2.63
C ASP A 131 22.16 -11.49 1.36
N ARG A 132 22.25 -10.75 0.26
CA ARG A 132 22.65 -11.26 -1.06
C ARG A 132 23.37 -10.21 -1.89
N LEU A 133 24.09 -10.67 -2.92
CA LEU A 133 24.99 -9.85 -3.75
C LEU A 133 24.32 -8.59 -4.32
N ALA A 134 23.04 -8.68 -4.71
CA ALA A 134 22.29 -7.54 -5.25
C ALA A 134 22.22 -6.35 -4.28
N PHE A 135 22.20 -6.59 -2.96
CA PHE A 135 22.09 -5.53 -1.96
C PHE A 135 23.42 -5.21 -1.29
N HIS A 136 24.33 -6.20 -1.13
CA HIS A 136 25.70 -5.95 -0.68
C HIS A 136 26.51 -5.03 -1.61
N SER A 137 26.13 -4.98 -2.88
CA SER A 137 26.71 -4.02 -3.84
C SER A 137 26.20 -2.58 -3.64
N GLU A 138 25.16 -2.37 -2.83
CA GLU A 138 24.68 -1.05 -2.44
C GLU A 138 25.32 -0.66 -1.10
N THR A 139 26.23 0.32 -1.12
CA THR A 139 27.03 0.70 0.06
C THR A 139 26.16 1.06 1.27
N GLY A 140 26.32 0.32 2.36
CA GLY A 140 25.69 0.61 3.66
C GLY A 140 24.24 0.13 3.80
N LEU A 141 23.62 -0.38 2.73
CA LEU A 141 22.19 -0.73 2.72
C LEU A 141 21.87 -1.85 3.72
N VAL A 142 22.66 -2.92 3.69
CA VAL A 142 22.44 -4.10 4.54
C VAL A 142 22.68 -3.77 6.01
N GLU A 143 23.75 -3.02 6.30
CA GLU A 143 24.08 -2.57 7.64
C GLU A 143 22.98 -1.66 8.22
N GLU A 144 22.44 -0.76 7.40
CA GLU A 144 21.39 0.17 7.80
C GLU A 144 20.07 -0.57 8.09
N VAL A 145 19.67 -1.53 7.25
CA VAL A 145 18.49 -2.38 7.52
C VAL A 145 18.67 -3.22 8.78
N ASN A 146 19.85 -3.77 9.01
CA ASN A 146 20.16 -4.54 10.21
C ASN A 146 20.01 -3.65 11.46
N CYS A 147 20.63 -2.46 11.43
CA CYS A 147 20.56 -1.47 12.50
C CYS A 147 19.11 -1.04 12.78
N ASN A 148 18.32 -0.74 11.75
CA ASN A 148 16.94 -0.31 11.90
C ASN A 148 16.06 -1.43 12.48
N SER A 149 16.22 -2.66 12.01
CA SER A 149 15.49 -3.81 12.56
C SER A 149 15.81 -4.04 14.03
N ASP A 150 17.08 -3.93 14.43
CA ASP A 150 17.49 -4.09 15.83
C ASP A 150 16.96 -2.97 16.72
N LEU A 151 16.99 -1.73 16.23
CA LEU A 151 16.40 -0.58 16.93
C LEU A 151 14.90 -0.76 17.14
N ILE A 152 14.17 -1.29 16.16
CA ILE A 152 12.72 -1.55 16.26
C ILE A 152 12.42 -2.60 17.32
N ILE A 153 13.12 -3.75 17.29
CA ILE A 153 12.93 -4.80 18.29
C ILE A 153 13.26 -4.30 19.69
N SER A 154 14.39 -3.59 19.84
CA SER A 154 14.79 -3.01 21.11
C SER A 154 13.79 -1.97 21.61
N ALA A 155 13.26 -1.11 20.74
CA ALA A 155 12.22 -0.15 21.10
C ALA A 155 10.93 -0.84 21.54
N LEU A 156 10.51 -1.92 20.87
CA LEU A 156 9.34 -2.69 21.29
C LEU A 156 9.52 -3.31 22.68
N GLN A 157 10.69 -3.90 22.96
CA GLN A 157 11.00 -4.47 24.28
C GLN A 157 10.94 -3.41 25.38
N ASP A 158 11.45 -2.21 25.11
CA ASP A 158 11.37 -1.09 26.04
C ASP A 158 9.93 -0.61 26.24
N LEU A 159 9.12 -0.53 25.18
CA LEU A 159 7.69 -0.16 25.29
C LEU A 159 6.89 -1.18 26.11
N ILE A 160 7.15 -2.47 25.92
CA ILE A 160 6.56 -3.55 26.70
C ILE A 160 6.98 -3.43 28.17
N SER A 161 8.24 -3.07 28.41
CA SER A 161 8.80 -2.84 29.75
C SER A 161 8.51 -1.44 30.32
N GLU A 162 7.63 -0.67 29.67
CA GLU A 162 7.19 0.68 30.07
C GLU A 162 8.31 1.74 30.15
N LYS A 163 9.43 1.51 29.47
CA LYS A 163 10.55 2.46 29.30
C LYS A 163 10.31 3.38 28.10
N LEU A 164 9.24 4.17 28.16
CA LEU A 164 8.75 4.98 27.04
C LEU A 164 9.82 5.93 26.48
N VAL A 165 10.57 6.62 27.34
CA VAL A 165 11.61 7.58 26.94
C VAL A 165 12.73 6.91 26.14
N ASP A 166 13.16 5.72 26.57
CA ASP A 166 14.23 4.98 25.90
C ASP A 166 13.80 4.42 24.55
N ALA A 167 12.55 3.98 24.44
CA ALA A 167 11.97 3.53 23.19
C ALA A 167 11.79 4.69 22.19
N ASP A 168 11.20 5.80 22.63
CA ASP A 168 10.95 6.97 21.79
C ASP A 168 12.27 7.55 21.27
N LYS A 169 13.33 7.54 22.09
CA LYS A 169 14.68 7.92 21.65
C LYS A 169 15.19 7.04 20.51
N LYS A 170 14.97 5.72 20.56
CA LYS A 170 15.38 4.79 19.50
C LYS A 170 14.60 5.03 18.21
N ILE A 171 13.28 5.18 18.30
CA ILE A 171 12.44 5.49 17.13
C ILE A 171 12.80 6.85 16.53
N LYS A 172 13.09 7.86 17.36
CA LYS A 172 13.56 9.17 16.91
C LYS A 172 14.90 9.08 16.19
N ILE A 173 15.86 8.30 16.71
CA ILE A 173 17.16 8.06 16.06
C ILE A 173 16.93 7.47 14.67
N LEU A 174 16.10 6.43 14.55
CA LEU A 174 15.76 5.80 13.27
C LEU A 174 15.14 6.83 12.30
N LEU A 175 14.08 7.51 12.71
CA LEU A 175 13.35 8.46 11.86
C LEU A 175 14.19 9.68 11.46
N SER A 176 15.12 10.12 12.32
CA SER A 176 15.97 11.29 12.05
C SER A 176 16.80 11.15 10.77
N LYS A 177 17.12 9.92 10.37
CA LYS A 177 17.86 9.60 9.14
C LYS A 177 17.06 9.93 7.86
N TYR A 178 15.73 9.90 7.94
CA TYR A 178 14.82 9.98 6.79
C TYR A 178 14.09 11.32 6.65
N ILE A 179 14.22 12.24 7.59
CA ILE A 179 13.44 13.50 7.62
C ILE A 179 13.66 14.39 6.37
N LYS A 180 14.81 14.26 5.72
CA LYS A 180 15.16 15.01 4.49
C LYS A 180 14.85 14.24 3.21
N ASN A 181 14.44 12.97 3.33
CA ASN A 181 14.11 12.15 2.18
C ASN A 181 12.66 12.43 1.77
N GLU A 182 12.46 13.04 0.60
CA GLU A 182 11.14 13.49 0.14
C GLU A 182 10.13 12.35 -0.05
N PHE A 183 10.60 11.11 -0.25
CA PHE A 183 9.71 9.96 -0.37
C PHE A 183 9.22 9.46 1.00
N ALA A 184 10.12 9.48 2.00
CA ALA A 184 9.78 9.10 3.37
C ALA A 184 9.01 10.21 4.10
N VAL A 185 9.40 11.47 3.92
CA VAL A 185 8.77 12.64 4.53
C VAL A 185 8.64 13.75 3.49
N SER A 186 7.40 14.08 3.14
CA SER A 186 7.09 15.16 2.18
C SER A 186 5.95 16.03 2.66
N ASP A 187 5.76 17.17 1.99
CA ASP A 187 4.51 17.93 2.09
C ASP A 187 3.33 17.02 1.72
N LEU A 188 2.19 17.19 2.39
CA LEU A 188 0.95 16.44 2.13
C LEU A 188 0.61 16.40 0.64
N GLU A 189 0.71 17.54 -0.05
CA GLU A 189 0.37 17.65 -1.48
C GLU A 189 1.32 16.87 -2.41
N LYS A 190 2.50 16.48 -1.92
CA LYS A 190 3.54 15.76 -2.68
C LYS A 190 3.78 14.33 -2.19
N SER A 191 3.08 13.90 -1.13
CA SER A 191 3.29 12.57 -0.56
C SER A 191 2.92 11.47 -1.55
N TYR A 192 3.81 10.49 -1.71
CA TYR A 192 3.54 9.28 -2.52
C TYR A 192 2.26 8.58 -2.06
N ALA A 193 1.97 8.62 -0.76
CA ALA A 193 0.79 7.99 -0.19
C ALA A 193 -0.52 8.51 -0.82
N PHE A 194 -0.54 9.77 -1.26
CA PHE A 194 -1.74 10.41 -1.81
C PHE A 194 -1.64 10.69 -3.32
N ARG A 195 -0.43 10.95 -3.83
CA ARG A 195 -0.19 11.29 -5.23
C ARG A 195 0.35 10.13 -6.08
N GLY A 196 0.79 9.05 -5.44
CA GLY A 196 1.55 8.00 -6.11
C GLY A 196 2.78 8.54 -6.80
N ILE A 197 3.12 7.96 -7.95
CA ILE A 197 4.30 8.39 -8.70
C ILE A 197 4.13 9.77 -9.34
N SER A 198 2.92 10.36 -9.37
CA SER A 198 2.70 11.68 -10.01
C SER A 198 3.55 12.78 -9.38
N ALA A 199 3.89 12.68 -8.09
CA ALA A 199 4.77 13.63 -7.39
C ALA A 199 6.25 13.52 -7.77
N TYR A 200 6.65 12.49 -8.51
CA TYR A 200 8.04 12.17 -8.79
C TYR A 200 8.25 12.03 -10.31
N LYS A 201 8.56 13.16 -10.97
CA LYS A 201 8.70 13.22 -12.44
C LYS A 201 9.68 12.20 -13.00
N ASP A 202 10.75 11.92 -12.26
CA ASP A 202 11.79 10.95 -12.65
C ASP A 202 11.30 9.49 -12.60
N LEU A 203 10.12 9.24 -12.03
CA LEU A 203 9.48 7.92 -11.98
C LEU A 203 8.42 7.71 -13.05
N TYR A 204 8.13 8.72 -13.87
CA TYR A 204 7.12 8.60 -14.92
C TYR A 204 7.55 7.52 -15.94
N PRO A 205 6.69 6.54 -16.25
CA PRO A 205 7.02 5.53 -17.25
C PRO A 205 7.16 6.16 -18.64
N ASN A 206 8.07 5.61 -19.44
CA ASN A 206 8.19 5.99 -20.85
C ASN A 206 6.92 5.59 -21.61
N GLY A 207 6.47 6.45 -22.54
CA GLY A 207 5.29 6.18 -23.37
C GLY A 207 3.94 6.54 -22.73
N ILE A 208 3.90 6.96 -21.46
CA ILE A 208 2.69 7.47 -20.82
C ILE A 208 2.63 8.99 -21.02
N ASP A 209 1.46 9.53 -21.41
CA ASP A 209 1.26 10.97 -21.56
C ASP A 209 1.59 11.68 -20.23
N LYS A 210 2.58 12.58 -20.27
CA LYS A 210 2.98 13.37 -19.10
C LYS A 210 1.85 14.26 -18.58
N ASN A 211 0.87 14.60 -19.43
CA ASN A 211 -0.31 15.33 -18.98
C ASN A 211 -1.16 14.51 -18.01
N PHE A 212 -1.15 13.17 -18.07
CA PHE A 212 -1.86 12.33 -17.11
C PHE A 212 -1.38 12.61 -15.68
N TYR A 213 -0.07 12.54 -15.44
CA TYR A 213 0.51 12.81 -14.12
C TYR A 213 0.45 14.28 -13.73
N LYS A 214 0.52 15.20 -14.71
CA LYS A 214 0.31 16.62 -14.47
C LYS A 214 -1.11 16.88 -13.95
N ASN A 215 -2.12 16.29 -14.59
CA ASN A 215 -3.51 16.41 -14.15
C ASN A 215 -3.66 15.84 -12.74
N MET A 216 -3.10 14.65 -12.46
CA MET A 216 -3.08 14.08 -11.09
C MET A 216 -2.44 15.03 -10.06
N LEU A 217 -1.45 15.83 -10.42
CA LEU A 217 -0.85 16.81 -9.51
C LEU A 217 -1.69 18.06 -9.30
N GLU A 218 -2.42 18.48 -10.34
CA GLU A 218 -3.27 19.68 -10.32
C GLU A 218 -4.62 19.41 -9.63
N GLU A 219 -5.10 18.16 -9.65
CA GLU A 219 -6.33 17.76 -8.98
C GLU A 219 -6.23 17.95 -7.46
N GLU A 220 -7.30 18.45 -6.85
CA GLU A 220 -7.34 18.69 -5.41
C GLU A 220 -7.46 17.39 -4.62
N LEU A 221 -6.59 17.17 -3.62
CA LEU A 221 -6.75 16.06 -2.69
C LEU A 221 -7.99 16.25 -1.81
N SER A 222 -8.73 15.15 -1.64
CA SER A 222 -9.85 15.06 -0.72
C SER A 222 -9.66 13.88 0.22
N PHE A 223 -10.08 14.06 1.46
CA PHE A 223 -10.08 13.02 2.47
C PHE A 223 -11.47 12.90 3.09
N PHE A 224 -11.70 11.83 3.86
CA PHE A 224 -12.99 11.51 4.44
C PHE A 224 -12.83 11.08 5.88
N ARG A 225 -13.85 11.33 6.69
CA ARG A 225 -13.91 10.85 8.07
C ARG A 225 -15.29 10.31 8.37
N ALA A 226 -15.33 9.13 8.97
CA ALA A 226 -16.56 8.51 9.44
C ALA A 226 -16.73 8.67 10.95
N ARG A 227 -17.98 8.82 11.38
CA ARG A 227 -18.39 8.62 12.77
C ARG A 227 -19.57 7.67 12.82
N VAL A 228 -19.43 6.63 13.63
CA VAL A 228 -20.47 5.63 13.86
C VAL A 228 -21.15 5.92 15.18
N ILE A 229 -22.47 6.00 15.17
CA ILE A 229 -23.30 6.28 16.35
C ILE A 229 -24.45 5.28 16.43
N GLN A 230 -25.13 5.22 17.57
CA GLN A 230 -26.31 4.37 17.72
C GLN A 230 -27.44 4.87 16.80
N LYS A 231 -28.35 3.97 16.40
CA LYS A 231 -29.40 4.30 15.42
C LYS A 231 -30.37 5.40 15.87
N ASN A 232 -30.57 5.54 17.17
CA ASN A 232 -31.39 6.58 17.80
C ASN A 232 -30.65 7.90 18.00
N GLU A 233 -29.33 7.93 17.78
CA GLU A 233 -28.51 9.14 17.86
C GLU A 233 -28.42 9.81 16.48
N LYS A 234 -28.15 11.11 16.50
CA LYS A 234 -27.98 11.96 15.33
C LYS A 234 -26.78 12.87 15.52
N ILE A 235 -26.09 13.15 14.42
CA ILE A 235 -25.05 14.17 14.36
C ILE A 235 -25.57 15.28 13.45
N ASP A 236 -25.61 16.50 13.99
CA ASP A 236 -26.14 17.68 13.30
C ASP A 236 -25.11 18.81 13.17
N ASP A 237 -23.98 18.73 13.86
CA ASP A 237 -22.94 19.76 13.86
C ASP A 237 -21.62 19.21 13.30
N ILE A 238 -20.90 20.05 12.57
CA ILE A 238 -19.53 19.78 12.12
C ILE A 238 -18.60 19.48 13.32
N LYS A 239 -18.80 20.15 14.46
CA LYS A 239 -18.04 19.92 15.70
C LYS A 239 -18.09 18.47 16.18
N ASP A 240 -19.18 17.75 15.86
CA ASP A 240 -19.32 16.35 16.21
C ASP A 240 -18.53 15.42 15.29
N ILE A 241 -18.12 15.83 14.08
CA ILE A 241 -17.39 14.93 13.19
C ILE A 241 -15.88 15.21 13.14
N ILE A 242 -15.44 16.45 13.42
CA ILE A 242 -14.03 16.84 13.27
C ILE A 242 -13.07 16.22 14.30
N SER A 243 -13.40 16.27 15.60
CA SER A 243 -12.68 15.60 16.70
C SER A 243 -13.41 15.83 18.03
N LEU A 244 -12.92 15.19 19.09
CA LEU A 244 -13.29 15.57 20.44
C LEU A 244 -12.72 16.96 20.77
N PRO A 245 -13.47 17.84 21.44
CA PRO A 245 -12.89 19.05 22.00
C PRO A 245 -11.87 18.70 23.10
N PHE A 246 -10.90 19.58 23.34
CA PHE A 246 -9.80 19.40 24.28
C PHE A 246 -10.26 19.22 25.73
N SER A 247 -11.40 19.84 26.09
CA SER A 247 -12.10 19.64 27.38
C SER A 247 -12.60 18.19 27.57
N LYS A 248 -12.82 17.45 26.48
CA LYS A 248 -13.29 16.05 26.48
C LYS A 248 -12.20 15.07 26.05
N ARG A 249 -10.93 15.47 26.08
CA ARG A 249 -9.80 14.60 25.68
C ARG A 249 -9.71 13.30 26.47
N ASN A 250 -10.22 13.29 27.71
CA ASN A 250 -10.33 12.10 28.56
C ASN A 250 -11.28 11.02 28.01
N LEU A 251 -12.09 11.33 27.00
CA LEU A 251 -12.89 10.33 26.27
C LEU A 251 -12.12 9.69 25.11
N SER A 252 -10.94 10.22 24.76
CA SER A 252 -10.07 9.65 23.74
C SER A 252 -9.37 8.42 24.30
N LYS A 253 -9.54 7.28 23.63
CA LYS A 253 -8.91 6.00 23.98
C LYS A 253 -7.64 5.77 23.15
N ASP A 254 -6.87 4.76 23.53
CA ASP A 254 -5.76 4.26 22.72
C ASP A 254 -6.21 3.83 21.32
N LEU A 255 -5.61 4.45 20.32
CA LEU A 255 -5.67 4.05 18.92
C LEU A 255 -4.25 3.79 18.42
N ARG A 256 -4.13 3.34 17.17
CA ARG A 256 -2.81 2.99 16.60
C ARG A 256 -1.83 4.14 16.65
N PHE A 257 -2.29 5.34 16.32
CA PHE A 257 -1.46 6.55 16.20
C PHE A 257 -1.88 7.65 17.20
N SER A 258 -2.45 7.25 18.33
CA SER A 258 -2.73 8.15 19.46
C SER A 258 -2.85 7.34 20.75
N VAL A 259 -2.44 7.93 21.86
CA VAL A 259 -2.65 7.34 23.19
C VAL A 259 -3.86 7.98 23.85
N GLU A 260 -4.36 7.36 24.92
CA GLU A 260 -5.39 7.94 25.79
C GLU A 260 -5.05 9.40 26.16
N ASN A 261 -6.08 10.26 26.21
CA ASN A 261 -5.97 11.72 26.41
C ASN A 261 -5.31 12.52 25.28
N GLU A 262 -4.75 11.88 24.24
CA GLU A 262 -4.33 12.58 23.02
C GLU A 262 -5.45 12.60 21.98
N ILE A 263 -5.55 13.71 21.27
CA ILE A 263 -6.48 13.87 20.16
C ILE A 263 -5.72 13.77 18.85
N CYS A 264 -6.27 12.99 17.92
CA CYS A 264 -5.69 12.76 16.60
C CYS A 264 -6.79 12.81 15.53
N LEU A 265 -6.51 13.53 14.45
CA LEU A 265 -7.36 13.58 13.28
C LEU A 265 -7.03 12.40 12.37
N TYR A 266 -7.92 11.42 12.36
CA TYR A 266 -7.91 10.29 11.43
C TYR A 266 -8.79 10.60 10.23
N LEU A 267 -8.22 10.44 9.04
CA LEU A 267 -8.86 10.62 7.75
C LEU A 267 -8.51 9.44 6.83
N GLY A 268 -9.46 9.03 5.99
CA GLY A 268 -9.24 8.08 4.90
C GLY A 268 -9.20 8.79 3.54
N VAL A 269 -8.48 8.25 2.56
CA VAL A 269 -8.53 8.80 1.18
C VAL A 269 -9.79 8.41 0.41
N THR A 270 -10.59 7.49 0.95
CA THR A 270 -11.91 7.11 0.44
C THR A 270 -12.90 6.88 1.58
N SER A 271 -14.20 6.93 1.31
CA SER A 271 -15.20 6.41 2.26
C SER A 271 -15.05 4.90 2.49
N HIS A 272 -14.56 4.14 1.51
CA HIS A 272 -14.34 2.70 1.65
C HIS A 272 -13.38 2.37 2.79
N VAL A 273 -12.22 3.04 2.85
CA VAL A 273 -11.30 2.83 3.97
C VAL A 273 -11.89 3.31 5.31
N CYS A 274 -12.69 4.37 5.31
CA CYS A 274 -13.39 4.80 6.51
C CYS A 274 -14.34 3.71 7.04
N PHE A 275 -15.11 3.06 6.16
CA PHE A 275 -15.98 1.93 6.52
C PHE A 275 -15.17 0.72 7.04
N MET A 276 -14.04 0.40 6.38
CA MET A 276 -13.15 -0.66 6.84
C MET A 276 -12.61 -0.40 8.25
N GLU A 277 -12.11 0.81 8.52
CA GLU A 277 -11.58 1.20 9.84
C GLU A 277 -12.67 1.22 10.92
N CYS A 278 -13.88 1.65 10.57
CA CYS A 278 -15.05 1.59 11.45
C CYS A 278 -15.62 0.17 11.63
N GLN A 279 -15.07 -0.84 10.94
CA GLN A 279 -15.58 -2.22 10.92
C GLN A 279 -17.08 -2.28 10.63
N CYS A 280 -17.49 -1.51 9.63
CA CYS A 280 -18.87 -1.42 9.18
C CYS A 280 -18.96 -1.81 7.71
N GLU A 281 -20.04 -2.48 7.33
CA GLU A 281 -20.35 -2.82 5.95
C GLU A 281 -21.65 -2.12 5.55
N ILE A 282 -21.73 -1.62 4.31
CA ILE A 282 -22.90 -0.91 3.81
C ILE A 282 -24.21 -1.72 3.98
N GLU A 283 -24.11 -3.04 3.80
CA GLU A 283 -25.22 -3.99 3.79
C GLU A 283 -25.68 -4.39 5.21
N ASN A 284 -24.81 -4.30 6.21
CA ASN A 284 -25.05 -4.82 7.57
C ASN A 284 -25.28 -3.70 8.63
N ARG A 285 -25.90 -2.58 8.25
CA ARG A 285 -26.12 -1.38 9.13
C ARG A 285 -27.45 -1.40 9.90
N THR A 286 -27.86 -2.53 10.44
CA THR A 286 -29.18 -2.66 11.07
C THR A 286 -29.33 -1.83 12.36
N GLU A 287 -28.26 -1.66 13.13
CA GLU A 287 -28.27 -1.08 14.48
C GLU A 287 -27.45 0.21 14.66
N LYS A 288 -26.73 0.66 13.63
CA LYS A 288 -25.80 1.79 13.71
C LYS A 288 -26.01 2.76 12.56
N ASN A 289 -25.94 4.06 12.87
CA ASN A 289 -25.87 5.12 11.88
C ASN A 289 -24.40 5.46 11.61
N ILE A 290 -24.09 5.78 10.35
CA ILE A 290 -22.76 6.22 9.94
C ILE A 290 -22.90 7.57 9.27
N TYR A 291 -22.19 8.54 9.82
CA TYR A 291 -22.05 9.87 9.26
C TYR A 291 -20.67 10.01 8.63
N LEU A 292 -20.60 10.67 7.48
CA LEU A 292 -19.37 10.99 6.77
C LEU A 292 -19.27 12.48 6.48
N SER A 293 -18.06 13.01 6.55
CA SER A 293 -17.72 14.33 6.00
C SER A 293 -16.49 14.21 5.11
N ALA A 294 -16.45 15.03 4.05
CA ALA A 294 -15.25 15.23 3.25
C ALA A 294 -14.42 16.38 3.82
N PHE A 295 -13.10 16.26 3.70
CA PHE A 295 -12.09 17.17 4.24
C PHE A 295 -11.16 17.62 3.12
N LYS A 296 -10.79 18.91 3.13
CA LYS A 296 -9.83 19.52 2.23
C LYS A 296 -8.83 20.36 3.02
N PHE A 297 -7.62 20.46 2.48
CA PHE A 297 -6.55 21.24 3.07
C PHE A 297 -6.30 22.49 2.23
N ASN A 298 -6.25 23.65 2.88
CA ASN A 298 -5.92 24.90 2.21
C ASN A 298 -4.41 24.99 1.89
N SER A 299 -3.95 26.11 1.35
CA SER A 299 -2.54 26.28 0.93
C SER A 299 -1.50 26.08 2.03
N LYS A 300 -1.86 26.32 3.31
CA LYS A 300 -1.01 26.01 4.46
C LYS A 300 -1.08 24.53 4.81
N GLY A 301 -2.28 23.96 4.87
CA GLY A 301 -2.51 22.54 5.15
C GLY A 301 -1.82 21.60 4.15
N LYS A 302 -1.77 22.00 2.87
CA LYS A 302 -1.04 21.28 1.81
C LYS A 302 0.47 21.12 2.07
N LYS A 303 1.05 21.94 2.95
CA LYS A 303 2.47 21.93 3.32
C LYS A 303 2.78 21.15 4.61
N LEU A 304 1.76 20.55 5.24
CA LEU A 304 1.98 19.69 6.41
C LEU A 304 2.94 18.56 6.05
N LYS A 305 3.92 18.28 6.91
CA LYS A 305 4.94 17.24 6.69
C LYS A 305 4.39 15.88 7.09
N ILE A 306 4.33 14.95 6.14
CA ILE A 306 3.73 13.63 6.33
C ILE A 306 4.80 12.55 6.21
N LEU A 307 4.93 11.72 7.24
CA LEU A 307 5.69 10.47 7.19
C LEU A 307 4.91 9.43 6.40
N ASN A 308 5.52 8.87 5.35
CA ASN A 308 4.93 7.88 4.48
C ASN A 308 5.28 6.45 4.95
N LEU A 309 4.28 5.76 5.54
CA LEU A 309 4.34 4.34 5.88
C LEU A 309 3.43 3.49 4.96
N SER A 310 2.98 4.02 3.82
CA SER A 310 2.22 3.27 2.81
C SER A 310 3.13 2.62 1.77
N VAL A 311 4.23 2.01 2.22
CA VAL A 311 5.19 1.30 1.38
C VAL A 311 4.82 -0.19 1.34
N SER A 312 4.88 -0.80 0.16
CA SER A 312 4.62 -2.23 -0.02
C SER A 312 5.79 -2.93 -0.69
N GLN A 313 5.85 -4.26 -0.53
CA GLN A 313 6.81 -5.09 -1.26
C GLN A 313 6.68 -4.86 -2.77
N SER A 314 5.44 -4.81 -3.28
CA SER A 314 5.17 -4.62 -4.72
C SER A 314 5.72 -3.30 -5.23
N LEU A 315 5.65 -2.23 -4.43
CA LEU A 315 6.25 -0.95 -4.76
C LEU A 315 7.77 -1.04 -4.81
N ILE A 316 8.39 -1.64 -3.79
CA ILE A 316 9.85 -1.81 -3.70
C ILE A 316 10.37 -2.56 -4.93
N ASN A 317 9.74 -3.67 -5.30
CA ASN A 317 10.14 -4.48 -6.45
C ASN A 317 9.85 -3.77 -7.79
N GLY A 318 8.74 -3.04 -7.88
CA GLY A 318 8.31 -2.40 -9.11
C GLY A 318 9.07 -1.11 -9.46
N ILE A 319 9.70 -0.46 -8.49
CA ILE A 319 10.26 0.89 -8.70
C ILE A 319 11.61 0.89 -9.42
N TYR A 320 12.39 -0.19 -9.30
CA TYR A 320 13.73 -0.30 -9.87
C TYR A 320 14.07 -1.74 -10.23
N GLN A 321 14.60 -1.95 -11.43
CA GLN A 321 15.21 -3.20 -11.84
C GLN A 321 16.70 -2.98 -12.07
N LYS A 322 17.56 -3.75 -11.40
CA LYS A 322 19.01 -3.48 -11.39
C LYS A 322 19.68 -3.46 -12.77
N LYS A 323 19.09 -4.16 -13.75
CA LYS A 323 19.56 -4.19 -15.15
C LYS A 323 19.38 -2.85 -15.89
N SER A 324 18.51 -1.94 -15.42
CA SER A 324 18.22 -0.68 -16.14
C SER A 324 19.28 0.41 -15.91
N GLY A 325 20.08 0.33 -14.85
CA GLY A 325 21.13 1.33 -14.55
C GLY A 325 20.62 2.69 -14.06
N GLU A 326 19.31 2.86 -13.82
CA GLU A 326 18.69 4.13 -13.45
C GLU A 326 19.01 4.56 -12.00
N SER A 327 19.90 5.53 -11.82
CA SER A 327 20.42 5.89 -10.49
C SER A 327 19.39 6.46 -9.51
N ILE A 328 18.36 7.16 -9.99
CA ILE A 328 17.32 7.78 -9.13
C ILE A 328 16.39 6.69 -8.57
N ARG A 329 15.88 5.82 -9.45
CA ARG A 329 15.07 4.66 -9.06
C ARG A 329 15.82 3.74 -8.10
N ARG A 330 17.11 3.50 -8.34
CA ARG A 330 17.99 2.74 -7.44
C ARG A 330 18.03 3.34 -6.04
N LYS A 331 18.36 4.63 -5.92
CA LYS A 331 18.41 5.33 -4.62
C LYS A 331 17.08 5.27 -3.89
N LEU A 332 15.98 5.43 -4.63
CA LEU A 332 14.65 5.35 -4.06
C LEU A 332 14.32 3.95 -3.56
N GLN A 333 14.63 2.90 -4.33
CA GLN A 333 14.45 1.53 -3.87
C GLN A 333 15.22 1.28 -2.56
N ASN A 334 16.48 1.73 -2.48
CA ASN A 334 17.30 1.58 -1.27
C ASN A 334 16.64 2.27 -0.07
N THR A 335 16.19 3.53 -0.22
CA THR A 335 15.43 4.22 0.85
C THR A 335 14.21 3.42 1.29
N LEU A 336 13.45 2.88 0.34
CA LEU A 336 12.25 2.11 0.65
C LEU A 336 12.59 0.83 1.42
N ILE A 337 13.67 0.13 1.03
CA ILE A 337 14.18 -1.05 1.74
C ILE A 337 14.60 -0.68 3.17
N GLU A 338 15.30 0.44 3.36
CA GLU A 338 15.77 0.89 4.67
C GLU A 338 14.64 1.20 5.66
N ILE A 339 13.54 1.80 5.19
CA ILE A 339 12.37 2.15 6.04
C ILE A 339 11.37 1.00 6.18
N PHE A 340 11.40 0.01 5.29
CA PHE A 340 10.43 -1.09 5.27
C PHE A 340 10.32 -1.89 6.58
N PRO A 341 11.40 -2.14 7.37
CA PRO A 341 11.29 -2.73 8.69
C PRO A 341 10.28 -2.02 9.61
N LEU A 342 10.26 -0.68 9.58
CA LEU A 342 9.30 0.12 10.37
C LEU A 342 7.87 -0.03 9.84
N VAL A 343 7.73 -0.15 8.52
CA VAL A 343 6.43 -0.41 7.88
C VAL A 343 5.92 -1.78 8.28
N ILE A 344 6.73 -2.84 8.21
CA ILE A 344 6.38 -4.18 8.69
C ILE A 344 5.92 -4.11 10.16
N ALA A 345 6.70 -3.47 11.02
CA ALA A 345 6.45 -3.43 12.46
C ALA A 345 5.14 -2.73 12.87
N THR A 346 4.64 -1.82 12.03
CA THR A 346 3.38 -1.10 12.23
C THR A 346 2.20 -1.74 11.47
N SER A 347 2.44 -2.86 10.77
CA SER A 347 1.53 -3.47 9.82
C SER A 347 0.79 -4.72 10.32
N PHE A 348 0.55 -4.81 11.63
CA PHE A 348 -0.09 -5.97 12.28
C PHE A 348 -1.54 -5.73 12.67
N THR A 349 -2.33 -6.80 12.59
CA THR A 349 -3.69 -6.91 13.16
C THR A 349 -3.75 -8.12 14.08
N VAL A 350 -4.00 -7.87 15.36
CA VAL A 350 -4.23 -8.91 16.37
C VAL A 350 -5.72 -9.24 16.41
N LYS A 351 -6.08 -10.53 16.28
CA LYS A 351 -7.48 -10.99 16.22
C LYS A 351 -8.15 -11.08 17.58
N ASP A 352 -7.39 -11.16 18.66
CA ASP A 352 -7.90 -11.14 20.02
C ASP A 352 -8.87 -9.97 20.23
N LYS A 353 -10.10 -10.34 20.60
CA LYS A 353 -11.26 -9.46 20.75
C LYS A 353 -11.40 -8.91 22.17
N ASP A 354 -10.54 -9.26 23.12
CA ASP A 354 -10.55 -8.63 24.44
C ASP A 354 -10.26 -7.13 24.30
N GLU A 355 -11.28 -6.31 24.47
CA GLU A 355 -11.17 -4.85 24.36
C GLU A 355 -10.32 -4.23 25.48
N ASN A 356 -10.14 -4.95 26.60
CA ASN A 356 -9.35 -4.47 27.75
C ASN A 356 -7.87 -4.82 27.64
N ARG A 357 -7.45 -5.61 26.64
CA ARG A 357 -6.05 -5.96 26.47
C ARG A 357 -5.22 -4.74 26.09
N LYS A 358 -4.00 -4.65 26.63
CA LYS A 358 -2.99 -3.71 26.14
C LYS A 358 -2.59 -4.13 24.71
N LYS A 359 -2.84 -3.26 23.73
CA LYS A 359 -2.63 -3.57 22.30
C LYS A 359 -1.16 -3.39 21.91
N TYR A 360 -0.37 -4.45 22.00
CA TYR A 360 1.07 -4.36 21.73
C TYR A 360 1.37 -3.92 20.30
N GLU A 361 0.49 -4.27 19.36
CA GLU A 361 0.58 -3.88 17.97
C GLU A 361 0.41 -2.37 17.72
N TYR A 362 0.02 -1.59 18.75
CA TYR A 362 -0.07 -0.12 18.68
C TYR A 362 1.15 0.57 19.27
N LEU A 363 1.93 -0.08 20.13
CA LEU A 363 2.98 0.57 20.92
C LEU A 363 4.02 1.30 20.05
N LEU A 364 4.53 0.62 19.02
CA LEU A 364 5.49 1.23 18.08
C LEU A 364 4.87 2.39 17.29
N SER A 365 3.61 2.27 16.88
CA SER A 365 2.90 3.31 16.15
C SER A 365 2.67 4.56 17.02
N GLN A 366 2.39 4.37 18.31
CA GLN A 366 2.28 5.45 19.28
C GLN A 366 3.64 6.10 19.59
N SER A 367 4.72 5.31 19.64
CA SER A 367 6.09 5.82 19.77
C SER A 367 6.52 6.66 18.56
N ILE A 368 6.17 6.23 17.34
CA ILE A 368 6.35 7.03 16.11
C ILE A 368 5.65 8.38 16.26
N ILE A 369 4.43 8.42 16.78
CA ILE A 369 3.68 9.68 16.94
C ILE A 369 4.38 10.67 17.87
N ARG A 370 4.94 10.20 18.98
CA ARG A 370 5.73 11.03 19.88
C ARG A 370 7.03 11.51 19.22
N ALA A 371 7.73 10.60 18.51
CA ALA A 371 8.96 10.94 17.80
C ALA A 371 8.75 11.96 16.66
N ILE A 372 7.70 11.83 15.84
CA ILE A 372 7.45 12.73 14.72
C ILE A 372 7.11 14.16 15.19
N LYS A 373 6.42 14.31 16.33
CA LYS A 373 6.11 15.61 16.93
C LYS A 373 7.40 16.39 17.21
N GLU A 374 8.39 15.72 17.80
CA GLU A 374 9.69 16.32 18.10
C GLU A 374 10.56 16.57 16.85
N LEU A 375 10.33 15.81 15.78
CA LEU A 375 11.05 15.95 14.51
C LEU A 375 10.44 16.99 13.56
N GLY A 376 9.37 17.68 13.98
CA GLY A 376 8.71 18.68 13.14
C GLY A 376 7.89 18.07 11.98
N ILE A 377 7.51 16.81 12.11
CA ILE A 377 6.62 16.12 11.17
C ILE A 377 5.19 16.21 11.71
N ASP A 378 4.21 16.47 10.85
CA ASP A 378 2.83 16.79 11.22
C ASP A 378 1.91 15.58 11.26
N GLY A 379 2.15 14.55 10.45
CA GLY A 379 1.29 13.37 10.43
C GLY A 379 1.93 12.14 9.80
N VAL A 380 1.16 11.05 9.76
CA VAL A 380 1.56 9.76 9.21
C VAL A 380 0.53 9.29 8.20
N ALA A 381 0.98 8.93 7.00
CA ALA A 381 0.17 8.21 6.02
C ALA A 381 0.46 6.70 6.12
N TYR A 382 -0.57 5.87 6.11
CA TYR A 382 -0.42 4.42 6.29
C TYR A 382 -1.54 3.66 5.57
N LEU A 383 -1.26 2.45 5.07
CA LEU A 383 -2.33 1.57 4.55
C LEU A 383 -3.20 1.06 5.70
N SER A 384 -4.47 0.74 5.42
CA SER A 384 -5.34 0.09 6.39
C SER A 384 -4.82 -1.29 6.77
N ARG A 385 -5.02 -1.67 8.03
CA ARG A 385 -4.69 -3.01 8.52
C ARG A 385 -5.87 -3.97 8.48
N ARG A 386 -7.01 -3.50 7.97
CA ARG A 386 -8.28 -4.24 7.89
C ARG A 386 -8.48 -4.96 6.56
N GLY A 387 -7.79 -4.55 5.49
CA GLY A 387 -7.85 -5.30 4.25
C GLY A 387 -6.94 -6.53 4.23
N LYS A 388 -6.93 -7.24 3.09
CA LYS A 388 -6.32 -8.58 2.98
C LYS A 388 -4.84 -8.57 2.61
N ASN A 389 -4.39 -7.56 1.86
CA ASN A 389 -3.03 -7.48 1.31
C ASN A 389 -2.68 -6.05 0.83
N ASP A 390 -1.47 -5.87 0.30
CA ASP A 390 -0.92 -4.60 -0.20
C ASP A 390 -1.69 -3.99 -1.40
N PHE A 391 -2.55 -4.75 -2.08
CA PHE A 391 -3.38 -4.25 -3.19
C PHE A 391 -4.53 -3.33 -2.74
N GLN A 392 -4.49 -2.89 -1.49
CA GLN A 392 -5.35 -1.83 -0.96
C GLN A 392 -4.93 -0.44 -1.44
N TYR A 393 -3.67 -0.23 -1.85
CA TYR A 393 -3.24 1.05 -2.40
C TYR A 393 -3.90 1.32 -3.76
N PRO A 394 -4.42 2.53 -4.03
CA PRO A 394 -4.43 3.71 -3.16
C PRO A 394 -5.64 3.79 -2.20
N HIS A 395 -6.73 3.07 -2.48
CA HIS A 395 -8.03 3.23 -1.82
C HIS A 395 -8.01 3.07 -0.30
N GLY A 396 -7.11 2.23 0.20
CA GLY A 396 -6.94 1.89 1.61
C GLY A 396 -5.94 2.76 2.37
N VAL A 397 -5.51 3.90 1.83
CA VAL A 397 -4.60 4.81 2.55
C VAL A 397 -5.36 5.66 3.57
N ASN A 398 -4.79 5.77 4.77
CA ASN A 398 -5.24 6.64 5.84
C ASN A 398 -4.19 7.72 6.13
N LEU A 399 -4.62 8.80 6.77
CA LEU A 399 -3.82 9.90 7.28
C LEU A 399 -4.18 10.12 8.75
N ALA A 400 -3.18 10.08 9.62
CA ALA A 400 -3.29 10.42 11.04
C ALA A 400 -2.47 11.69 11.33
N ILE A 401 -3.12 12.71 11.88
CA ILE A 401 -2.48 13.98 12.28
C ILE A 401 -2.72 14.17 13.79
N PRO A 402 -1.71 13.92 14.64
CA PRO A 402 -1.84 14.17 16.07
C PRO A 402 -1.86 15.68 16.37
N MET A 403 -2.74 16.11 17.29
CA MET A 403 -2.79 17.52 17.70
C MET A 403 -1.55 17.86 18.54
N LYS A 404 -0.90 18.99 18.22
CA LYS A 404 0.38 19.41 18.83
C LYS A 404 0.22 20.45 19.94
N ASP A 405 -0.97 21.00 20.06
CA ASP A 405 -1.29 22.25 20.75
C ASP A 405 -2.45 22.07 21.74
N ILE A 406 -2.61 20.85 22.25
CA ILE A 406 -3.61 20.52 23.27
C ILE A 406 -3.33 21.38 24.51
N GLY A 407 -4.36 22.08 25.00
CA GLY A 407 -4.25 22.98 26.14
C GLY A 407 -5.60 23.28 26.77
N GLU A 408 -5.60 23.94 27.93
CA GLU A 408 -6.82 24.27 28.69
C GLU A 408 -7.51 25.54 28.19
N THR A 409 -6.81 26.38 27.44
CA THR A 409 -7.30 27.71 27.02
C THR A 409 -8.03 27.71 25.68
N LYS A 410 -8.12 26.55 25.00
CA LYS A 410 -8.81 26.40 23.72
C LYS A 410 -9.45 25.03 23.60
N GLU A 411 -10.57 24.96 22.88
CA GLU A 411 -11.33 23.71 22.72
C GLU A 411 -10.86 22.86 21.53
N TYR A 412 -10.16 23.46 20.56
CA TYR A 412 -9.77 22.80 19.32
C TYR A 412 -8.37 23.21 18.86
N SER A 413 -7.78 22.39 18.00
CA SER A 413 -6.43 22.61 17.46
C SER A 413 -6.38 23.72 16.41
N ASP A 414 -5.27 24.45 16.37
CA ASP A 414 -4.93 25.42 15.33
C ASP A 414 -4.82 24.76 13.95
N LEU A 415 -4.63 23.42 13.90
CA LEU A 415 -4.70 22.61 12.69
C LEU A 415 -5.98 22.90 11.89
N TYR A 416 -7.10 23.16 12.56
CA TYR A 416 -8.37 23.41 11.89
C TYR A 416 -8.41 24.72 11.11
N SER A 417 -7.49 25.65 11.36
CA SER A 417 -7.32 26.82 10.47
C SER A 417 -6.77 26.46 9.08
N PHE A 418 -6.34 25.21 8.88
CA PHE A 418 -5.79 24.72 7.61
C PHE A 418 -6.76 23.83 6.84
N ILE A 419 -7.98 23.64 7.35
CA ILE A 419 -8.90 22.59 6.91
C ILE A 419 -10.30 23.17 6.70
N SER A 420 -10.96 22.73 5.63
CA SER A 420 -12.40 22.84 5.48
C SER A 420 -13.04 21.47 5.38
N CYS A 421 -14.29 21.34 5.82
CA CYS A 421 -15.04 20.10 5.67
C CYS A 421 -16.50 20.34 5.33
N THR A 422 -17.16 19.28 4.86
CA THR A 422 -18.61 19.29 4.65
C THR A 422 -19.34 19.08 5.96
N GLU A 423 -20.61 19.45 6.00
CA GLU A 423 -21.53 18.96 7.02
C GLU A 423 -21.54 17.41 7.07
N PRO A 424 -21.79 16.84 8.25
CA PRO A 424 -21.88 15.39 8.43
C PRO A 424 -23.11 14.84 7.71
N VAL A 425 -22.89 13.90 6.80
CA VAL A 425 -23.95 13.28 6.00
C VAL A 425 -24.24 11.87 6.49
N LEU A 426 -25.49 11.61 6.86
CA LEU A 426 -25.97 10.26 7.14
C LEU A 426 -25.94 9.43 5.84
N VAL A 427 -25.20 8.32 5.86
CA VAL A 427 -25.07 7.45 4.68
C VAL A 427 -26.34 6.62 4.50
N THR A 428 -27.16 6.99 3.51
CA THR A 428 -28.40 6.28 3.14
C THR A 428 -28.33 5.80 1.69
N GLU A 429 -29.27 4.93 1.28
CA GLU A 429 -29.34 4.43 -0.11
C GLU A 429 -29.46 5.55 -1.15
N LYS A 430 -30.06 6.70 -0.78
CA LYS A 430 -30.16 7.88 -1.64
C LYS A 430 -28.79 8.40 -2.09
N VAL A 431 -27.78 8.30 -1.22
CA VAL A 431 -26.41 8.74 -1.50
C VAL A 431 -25.78 7.87 -2.59
N PHE A 432 -26.17 6.59 -2.69
CA PHE A 432 -25.54 5.63 -3.62
C PHE A 432 -25.95 5.83 -5.06
N GLN A 433 -27.06 6.52 -5.29
CA GLN A 433 -27.61 6.80 -6.61
C GLN A 433 -27.21 8.19 -7.13
N TYR A 434 -26.38 8.91 -6.38
CA TYR A 434 -26.01 10.27 -6.73
C TYR A 434 -25.15 10.34 -8.00
N ILE A 435 -25.46 11.32 -8.84
CA ILE A 435 -24.70 11.70 -10.03
C ILE A 435 -24.42 13.19 -9.91
N GLY A 436 -23.17 13.54 -9.57
CA GLY A 436 -22.72 14.92 -9.47
C GLY A 436 -21.64 15.25 -10.49
N ASN A 437 -21.33 16.55 -10.59
CA ASN A 437 -20.35 17.05 -11.54
C ASN A 437 -18.91 16.91 -11.01
N ARG A 438 -18.72 17.04 -9.69
CA ARG A 438 -17.41 16.84 -9.06
C ARG A 438 -17.20 15.37 -8.73
N ARG A 439 -15.97 14.90 -8.92
CA ARG A 439 -15.54 13.54 -8.58
C ARG A 439 -14.38 13.60 -7.61
N SER A 440 -14.21 12.56 -6.80
CA SER A 440 -13.08 12.46 -5.87
C SER A 440 -11.76 12.24 -6.59
N TYR A 441 -10.68 12.63 -5.92
CA TYR A 441 -9.33 12.45 -6.44
C TYR A 441 -9.10 10.99 -6.89
N ILE A 442 -9.49 10.03 -6.05
CA ILE A 442 -9.37 8.60 -6.35
C ILE A 442 -10.22 8.22 -7.56
N ASN A 443 -11.46 8.68 -7.64
CA ASN A 443 -12.35 8.41 -8.77
C ASN A 443 -11.86 9.01 -10.10
N LEU A 444 -11.18 10.15 -10.06
CA LEU A 444 -10.62 10.83 -11.24
C LEU A 444 -9.30 10.19 -11.68
N CYS A 445 -8.38 10.00 -10.73
CA CYS A 445 -6.99 9.65 -11.01
C CYS A 445 -6.74 8.14 -11.09
N TYR A 446 -7.67 7.32 -10.58
CA TYR A 446 -7.64 5.87 -10.68
C TYR A 446 -8.92 5.37 -11.39
N PRO A 447 -9.14 5.75 -12.66
CA PRO A 447 -10.30 5.32 -13.44
C PRO A 447 -10.21 3.82 -13.75
N GLN A 448 -11.33 3.21 -14.15
CA GLN A 448 -11.38 1.80 -14.55
C GLN A 448 -10.42 1.49 -15.71
N TYR A 449 -10.30 2.41 -16.67
CA TYR A 449 -9.43 2.29 -17.82
C TYR A 449 -8.48 3.48 -17.88
N ILE A 450 -7.19 3.20 -18.09
CA ILE A 450 -6.19 4.20 -18.46
C ILE A 450 -6.18 4.29 -19.98
N PHE A 451 -6.22 5.52 -20.51
CA PHE A 451 -6.28 5.80 -21.95
C PHE A 451 -7.39 5.01 -22.68
N ASP A 452 -8.52 4.83 -22.01
CA ASP A 452 -9.73 4.15 -22.49
C ASP A 452 -9.55 2.70 -23.00
N THR A 453 -8.38 2.10 -22.77
CA THR A 453 -7.99 0.83 -23.38
C THR A 453 -7.36 -0.16 -22.40
N ILE A 454 -6.65 0.33 -21.39
CA ILE A 454 -5.89 -0.52 -20.45
C ILE A 454 -6.63 -0.56 -19.11
N GLU A 455 -7.01 -1.75 -18.65
CA GLU A 455 -7.59 -1.89 -17.33
C GLU A 455 -6.62 -1.43 -16.24
N ASN A 456 -7.09 -0.49 -15.41
CA ASN A 456 -6.31 -0.02 -14.28
C ASN A 456 -6.46 -1.00 -13.11
N VAL A 457 -5.55 -1.96 -13.02
CA VAL A 457 -5.56 -2.96 -11.94
C VAL A 457 -5.43 -2.33 -10.54
N THR A 458 -4.85 -1.14 -10.43
CA THR A 458 -4.75 -0.39 -9.16
C THR A 458 -6.06 0.30 -8.76
N ALA A 459 -7.01 0.45 -9.69
CA ALA A 459 -8.35 0.98 -9.45
C ALA A 459 -9.32 -0.06 -8.84
N GLN A 460 -8.85 -1.28 -8.56
CA GLN A 460 -9.67 -2.38 -8.07
C GLN A 460 -9.59 -2.53 -6.55
N ILE A 461 -10.70 -2.90 -5.93
CA ILE A 461 -10.81 -3.23 -4.51
C ILE A 461 -11.52 -4.58 -4.32
N SER A 462 -11.43 -5.14 -3.11
CA SER A 462 -12.28 -6.28 -2.72
C SER A 462 -13.60 -5.73 -2.16
N TYR A 463 -14.71 -6.11 -2.78
CA TYR A 463 -16.07 -5.76 -2.35
C TYR A 463 -16.94 -7.02 -2.37
N ASN A 464 -17.59 -7.34 -1.26
CA ASN A 464 -18.40 -8.56 -1.08
C ASN A 464 -17.66 -9.86 -1.46
N GLY A 465 -16.36 -9.93 -1.18
CA GLY A 465 -15.53 -11.08 -1.50
C GLY A 465 -15.02 -11.14 -2.94
N GLU A 466 -15.49 -10.27 -3.83
CA GLU A 466 -15.09 -10.21 -5.23
C GLU A 466 -14.15 -9.04 -5.51
N LYS A 467 -13.34 -9.15 -6.57
CA LYS A 467 -12.49 -8.05 -7.06
C LYS A 467 -13.31 -7.21 -8.04
N THR A 468 -13.49 -5.92 -7.76
CA THR A 468 -14.24 -5.01 -8.61
C THR A 468 -13.57 -3.64 -8.70
N PHE A 469 -13.90 -2.86 -9.71
CA PHE A 469 -13.40 -1.50 -9.83
C PHE A 469 -14.08 -0.57 -8.82
N TYR A 470 -13.28 0.24 -8.11
CA TYR A 470 -13.76 1.15 -7.08
C TYR A 470 -14.89 2.04 -7.57
N GLY A 471 -14.76 2.58 -8.79
CA GLY A 471 -15.77 3.42 -9.45
C GLY A 471 -17.16 2.79 -9.59
N LYS A 472 -17.27 1.46 -9.53
CA LYS A 472 -18.53 0.69 -9.59
C LYS A 472 -19.14 0.41 -8.22
N THR A 473 -18.46 0.77 -7.13
CA THR A 473 -18.94 0.51 -5.77
C THR A 473 -19.77 1.66 -5.22
N PRO A 474 -20.66 1.43 -4.24
CA PRO A 474 -21.38 2.50 -3.57
C PRO A 474 -20.46 3.52 -2.90
N TYR A 475 -19.28 3.09 -2.41
CA TYR A 475 -18.29 3.98 -1.79
C TYR A 475 -17.84 5.10 -2.73
N SER A 476 -17.58 4.79 -3.99
CA SER A 476 -17.23 5.80 -5.00
C SER A 476 -18.33 6.86 -5.15
N LYS A 477 -19.61 6.47 -5.05
CA LYS A 477 -20.75 7.39 -5.14
C LYS A 477 -20.90 8.26 -3.90
N ILE A 478 -20.60 7.72 -2.73
CA ILE A 478 -20.54 8.48 -1.47
C ILE A 478 -19.45 9.55 -1.55
N ASP A 479 -18.25 9.19 -2.02
CA ASP A 479 -17.13 10.12 -2.14
C ASP A 479 -17.50 11.29 -3.06
N ASP A 480 -18.03 11.00 -4.25
CA ASP A 480 -18.47 12.03 -5.19
C ASP A 480 -19.61 12.88 -4.59
N TYR A 481 -20.60 12.26 -3.92
CA TYR A 481 -21.70 12.97 -3.26
C TYR A 481 -21.19 14.02 -2.26
N LEU A 482 -20.26 13.61 -1.37
CA LEU A 482 -19.71 14.50 -0.35
C LEU A 482 -18.97 15.68 -0.97
N LEU A 483 -18.21 15.46 -2.05
CA LEU A 483 -17.46 16.55 -2.71
C LEU A 483 -18.33 17.56 -3.46
N ASN A 484 -19.60 17.23 -3.70
CA ASN A 484 -20.58 18.15 -4.24
C ASN A 484 -21.40 18.88 -3.14
N GLN A 485 -21.13 18.63 -1.86
CA GLN A 485 -21.70 19.42 -0.77
C GLN A 485 -20.91 20.72 -0.53
N SER A 486 -21.50 21.62 0.26
CA SER A 486 -20.83 22.83 0.73
C SER A 486 -19.68 22.50 1.68
N PHE A 487 -18.55 23.18 1.49
CA PHE A 487 -17.39 23.12 2.40
C PHE A 487 -17.38 24.35 3.30
N TYR A 488 -17.12 24.12 4.59
CA TYR A 488 -17.04 25.15 5.62
C TYR A 488 -15.63 25.20 6.17
N GLU A 489 -15.02 26.39 6.22
CA GLU A 489 -13.70 26.59 6.79
C GLU A 489 -13.76 26.39 8.31
N LEU A 490 -12.94 25.48 8.84
CA LEU A 490 -13.09 25.03 10.22
C LEU A 490 -12.64 26.07 11.24
N ASN A 491 -11.80 27.05 10.88
CA ASN A 491 -11.48 28.18 11.78
C ASN A 491 -12.74 28.90 12.26
N SER A 492 -13.68 29.18 11.35
CA SER A 492 -14.92 29.88 11.66
C SER A 492 -15.91 29.04 12.47
N VAL A 493 -15.74 27.70 12.43
CA VAL A 493 -16.58 26.77 13.17
C VAL A 493 -16.06 26.59 14.59
N VAL A 494 -14.73 26.53 14.77
CA VAL A 494 -14.10 26.21 16.06
C VAL A 494 -13.78 27.42 16.95
N GLU A 495 -13.79 28.63 16.39
CA GLU A 495 -13.93 29.89 17.13
C GLU A 495 -15.30 29.98 17.82
#